data_AF-A0A6L6PGL0-F1
#
_entry.id   AF-A0A6L6PGL0-F1
#
_cell.length_a   1.000
_cell.length_b   1.000
_cell.length_c   1.000
_cell.angle_alpha   90.00
_cell.angle_beta   90.00
_cell.angle_gamma   90.00
#
_symmetry.space_group_name_H-M   'P 1'
#
loop_
_entity.id
_entity.type
_entity.pdbx_description
1 polymer ?
#
loop_
_entity_poly.entity_id
_entity_poly.type
_entity_poly.pdbx_seq_one_letter_code
_entity_poly.pdbx_strand_id
1 'polypeptide(L)'
;MRRLCLLLLVCCATATAAPDQQEQEMALSLSNDLARSFVLAPELALDAGLRAAAEQISAAHLARGKALISGWIAEERQLRAAAGQSTEGRYLYFAVWARVLNELALWQLEPGDAAYESATLAALRGSPQLCKLGGDSRFGDYAARIVRIQQLPAAQRAAMLASERALLAHWGQQRPAPAAWPAPLPQDAALALLKSGQARPALPPTLAVQLLSEKQSYAAMGREDQCLLQLWWFNHQLQQGVAPATALNAFRYGTLIHASDRFVGMFEPLAATQPTPGRQTYPGLATRFQAEGATVLQFQRDGDGKPQQVSVIGRKVEVPGIRGVRPVAFENVFDAQAIKYLTDNKPPSGTPLKLQLVWKLEGAQP
;
A
#
# COMPACT_ATOMS: atom_id res chain seq x y z
N MET A 1 -41.79 31.26 47.47
CA MET A 1 -41.80 29.85 47.04
C MET A 1 -40.77 29.66 45.92
N ARG A 2 -39.60 29.09 46.23
CA ARG A 2 -38.53 28.80 45.26
C ARG A 2 -38.75 27.40 44.69
N ARG A 3 -38.93 27.26 43.37
CA ARG A 3 -38.89 25.97 42.68
C ARG A 3 -37.49 25.76 42.11
N LEU A 4 -36.71 24.88 42.73
CA LEU A 4 -35.51 24.30 42.14
C LEU A 4 -35.96 23.24 41.12
N CYS A 5 -35.67 23.46 39.83
CA CYS A 5 -35.71 22.41 38.82
C CYS A 5 -34.35 21.71 38.80
N LEU A 6 -34.28 20.51 39.37
CA LEU A 6 -33.16 19.59 39.17
C LEU A 6 -33.22 19.07 37.72
N LEU A 7 -32.23 19.42 36.92
CA LEU A 7 -31.96 18.77 35.64
C LEU A 7 -31.28 17.42 35.93
N LEU A 8 -32.06 16.34 35.81
CA LEU A 8 -31.56 14.97 35.77
C LEU A 8 -30.76 14.76 34.47
N LEU A 9 -29.44 14.88 34.56
CA LEU A 9 -28.50 14.36 33.57
C LEU A 9 -28.60 12.83 33.57
N VAL A 10 -29.42 12.28 32.68
CA VAL A 10 -29.42 10.86 32.37
C VAL A 10 -28.15 10.58 31.56
N CYS A 11 -27.09 10.15 32.25
CA CYS A 11 -25.97 9.46 31.61
C CYS A 11 -26.50 8.13 31.05
N CYS A 12 -26.94 8.13 29.79
CA CYS A 12 -27.03 6.90 29.01
C CYS A 12 -25.59 6.40 28.77
N ALA A 13 -25.03 5.70 29.75
CA ALA A 13 -23.93 4.79 29.50
C ALA A 13 -24.49 3.71 28.58
N THR A 14 -24.29 3.86 27.27
CA THR A 14 -24.52 2.78 26.33
C THR A 14 -23.55 1.67 26.69
N ALA A 15 -24.01 0.70 27.48
CA ALA A 15 -23.28 -0.52 27.74
C ALA A 15 -23.07 -1.20 26.39
N THR A 16 -21.86 -1.12 25.85
CA THR A 16 -21.45 -1.93 24.72
C THR A 16 -21.58 -3.38 25.14
N ALA A 17 -22.51 -4.11 24.52
CA ALA A 17 -22.68 -5.54 24.73
C ALA A 17 -21.32 -6.24 24.55
N ALA A 18 -21.05 -7.26 25.36
CA ALA A 18 -19.84 -8.06 25.22
C ALA A 18 -19.76 -8.63 23.79
N PRO A 19 -18.57 -8.64 23.16
CA PRO A 19 -18.42 -9.15 21.80
C PRO A 19 -18.83 -10.62 21.73
N ASP A 20 -19.67 -10.96 20.75
CA ASP A 20 -20.07 -12.35 20.52
C ASP A 20 -18.89 -13.23 20.06
N GLN A 21 -19.09 -14.54 20.02
CA GLN A 21 -18.02 -15.48 19.63
C GLN A 21 -17.48 -15.20 18.21
N GLN A 22 -18.37 -14.80 17.29
CA GLN A 22 -17.99 -14.51 15.90
C GLN A 22 -17.09 -13.28 15.81
N GLU A 23 -17.32 -12.27 16.64
CA GLU A 23 -16.44 -11.09 16.75
C GLU A 23 -15.06 -11.44 17.30
N GLN A 24 -15.00 -12.33 18.29
CA GLN A 24 -13.73 -12.76 18.86
C GLN A 24 -12.90 -13.54 17.85
N GLU A 25 -13.52 -14.44 17.09
CA GLU A 25 -12.89 -15.17 15.99
C GLU A 25 -12.41 -14.24 14.87
N MET A 26 -13.23 -13.24 14.51
CA MET A 26 -12.86 -12.22 13.53
C MET A 26 -11.66 -11.39 13.99
N ALA A 27 -11.68 -10.92 15.23
CA ALA A 27 -10.58 -10.15 15.83
C ALA A 27 -9.28 -10.98 15.88
N LEU A 28 -9.39 -12.28 16.18
CA LEU A 28 -8.25 -13.20 16.15
C LEU A 28 -7.69 -13.37 14.73
N SER A 29 -8.55 -13.58 13.73
CA SER A 29 -8.12 -13.70 12.33
C SER A 29 -7.38 -12.43 11.87
N LEU A 30 -7.97 -11.25 12.09
CA LEU A 30 -7.36 -9.96 11.73
C LEU A 30 -6.03 -9.73 12.45
N SER A 31 -5.92 -10.16 13.71
CA SER A 31 -4.68 -10.08 14.47
C SER A 31 -3.59 -11.00 13.91
N ASN A 32 -3.96 -12.21 13.48
CA ASN A 32 -3.05 -13.15 12.85
C ASN A 32 -2.59 -12.63 11.47
N ASP A 33 -3.50 -12.05 10.70
CA ASP A 33 -3.17 -11.45 9.41
C ASP A 33 -2.23 -10.24 9.57
N LEU A 34 -2.45 -9.40 10.58
CA LEU A 34 -1.52 -8.32 10.95
C LEU A 34 -0.15 -8.88 11.33
N ALA A 35 -0.12 -9.93 12.16
CA ALA A 35 1.13 -10.53 12.64
C ALA A 35 2.06 -10.96 11.53
N ARG A 36 1.53 -11.47 10.40
CA ARG A 36 2.33 -11.88 9.23
C ARG A 36 3.23 -10.77 8.70
N SER A 37 2.80 -9.51 8.78
CA SER A 37 3.58 -8.35 8.29
C SER A 37 4.72 -7.93 9.22
N PHE A 38 4.77 -8.50 10.43
CA PHE A 38 5.72 -8.17 11.49
C PHE A 38 6.62 -9.34 11.89
N VAL A 39 6.63 -10.42 11.09
CA VAL A 39 7.53 -11.56 11.26
C VAL A 39 8.87 -11.27 10.58
N LEU A 40 9.96 -11.57 11.28
CA LEU A 40 11.31 -11.56 10.71
C LEU A 40 11.72 -12.98 10.35
N ALA A 41 11.77 -13.25 9.05
CA ALA A 41 12.14 -14.56 8.53
C ALA A 41 13.53 -15.01 9.07
N PRO A 42 13.72 -16.29 9.42
CA PRO A 42 14.97 -16.75 10.04
C PRO A 42 16.17 -16.66 9.09
N GLU A 43 15.94 -16.64 7.78
CA GLU A 43 16.95 -16.53 6.74
C GLU A 43 17.54 -15.11 6.62
N LEU A 44 16.88 -14.12 7.24
CA LEU A 44 17.41 -12.76 7.31
C LEU A 44 18.68 -12.75 8.16
N ALA A 45 19.80 -12.42 7.53
CA ALA A 45 21.11 -12.25 8.16
C ALA A 45 21.19 -10.97 9.01
N LEU A 46 20.41 -10.94 10.09
CA LEU A 46 20.38 -9.88 11.08
C LEU A 46 21.35 -10.18 12.22
N ASP A 47 22.00 -9.14 12.73
CA ASP A 47 22.69 -9.22 14.02
C ASP A 47 21.72 -9.68 15.12
N ALA A 48 22.20 -10.51 16.05
CA ALA A 48 21.36 -11.10 17.09
C ALA A 48 20.73 -10.03 18.00
N GLY A 49 21.48 -8.98 18.35
CA GLY A 49 20.99 -7.87 19.14
C GLY A 49 19.95 -7.04 18.39
N LEU A 50 20.18 -6.78 17.10
CA LEU A 50 19.20 -6.12 16.24
C LEU A 50 17.90 -6.93 16.12
N ARG A 51 18.00 -8.24 15.88
CA ARG A 51 16.83 -9.13 15.77
C ARG A 51 16.01 -9.11 17.05
N ALA A 52 16.63 -9.30 18.21
CA ALA A 52 15.93 -9.30 19.50
C ALA A 52 15.22 -7.96 19.76
N ALA A 53 15.88 -6.83 19.48
CA ALA A 53 15.27 -5.51 19.66
C ALA A 53 14.10 -5.28 18.69
N ALA A 54 14.22 -5.73 17.44
CA ALA A 54 13.16 -5.65 16.46
C ALA A 54 11.97 -6.57 16.80
N GLU A 55 12.20 -7.76 17.34
CA GLU A 55 11.14 -8.67 17.80
C GLU A 55 10.38 -8.07 19.00
N GLN A 56 11.05 -7.38 19.91
CA GLN A 56 10.39 -6.64 20.99
C GLN A 56 9.49 -5.51 20.47
N ILE A 57 9.94 -4.76 19.47
CA ILE A 57 9.14 -3.70 18.84
C ILE A 57 7.91 -4.31 18.14
N SER A 58 8.11 -5.40 17.40
CA SER A 58 7.04 -6.15 16.75
C SER A 58 6.00 -6.62 17.78
N ALA A 59 6.42 -7.31 18.85
CA ALA A 59 5.52 -7.81 19.88
C ALA A 59 4.70 -6.68 20.55
N ALA A 60 5.35 -5.56 20.88
CA ALA A 60 4.68 -4.40 21.46
C ALA A 60 3.65 -3.78 20.49
N HIS A 61 3.99 -3.71 19.20
CA HIS A 61 3.09 -3.20 18.18
C HIS A 61 1.89 -4.15 17.94
N LEU A 62 2.11 -5.46 17.89
CA LEU A 62 1.04 -6.44 17.72
C LEU A 62 0.05 -6.42 18.89
N ALA A 63 0.55 -6.24 20.12
CA ALA A 63 -0.32 -6.03 21.29
C ALA A 63 -1.20 -4.78 21.14
N ARG A 64 -0.64 -3.67 20.66
CA ARG A 64 -1.41 -2.44 20.36
C ARG A 64 -2.44 -2.68 19.25
N GLY A 65 -2.04 -3.30 18.14
CA GLY A 65 -2.91 -3.60 17.00
C GLY A 65 -4.10 -4.45 17.43
N LYS A 66 -3.86 -5.51 18.22
CA LYS A 66 -4.93 -6.35 18.78
C LYS A 66 -5.93 -5.56 19.62
N ALA A 67 -5.45 -4.64 20.46
CA ALA A 67 -6.34 -3.79 21.28
C ALA A 67 -7.22 -2.85 20.42
N LEU A 68 -6.70 -2.37 19.29
CA LEU A 68 -7.42 -1.48 18.38
C LEU A 68 -8.45 -2.23 17.51
N ILE A 69 -8.11 -3.42 17.03
CA ILE A 69 -8.94 -4.21 16.09
C ILE A 69 -10.36 -4.41 16.62
N SER A 70 -10.52 -4.81 17.89
CA SER A 70 -11.86 -5.01 18.47
C SER A 70 -12.69 -3.72 18.48
N GLY A 71 -12.04 -2.57 18.77
CA GLY A 71 -12.70 -1.27 18.71
C GLY A 71 -13.14 -0.91 17.29
N TRP A 72 -12.32 -1.22 16.28
CA TRP A 72 -12.65 -0.97 14.88
C TRP A 72 -13.79 -1.86 14.37
N ILE A 73 -13.86 -3.12 14.81
CA ILE A 73 -14.99 -4.01 14.48
C ILE A 73 -16.30 -3.43 15.04
N ALA A 74 -16.29 -2.98 16.30
CA ALA A 74 -17.47 -2.38 16.93
C ALA A 74 -17.88 -1.07 16.23
N GLU A 75 -16.91 -0.21 15.89
CA GLU A 75 -17.13 1.02 15.12
C GLU A 75 -17.79 0.72 13.76
N GLU A 76 -17.24 -0.22 12.99
CA GLU A 76 -17.79 -0.57 11.67
C GLU A 76 -19.19 -1.18 11.74
N ARG A 77 -19.48 -1.98 12.78
CA ARG A 77 -20.83 -2.51 13.00
C ARG A 77 -21.83 -1.39 13.23
N GLN A 78 -21.49 -0.46 14.13
CA GLN A 78 -22.38 0.67 14.46
C GLN A 78 -22.65 1.54 13.23
N LEU A 79 -21.60 1.87 12.46
CA LEU A 79 -21.73 2.70 11.26
C LEU A 79 -22.58 2.02 10.18
N ARG A 80 -22.37 0.71 9.94
CA ARG A 80 -23.15 -0.05 8.96
C ARG A 80 -24.60 -0.18 9.38
N ALA A 81 -24.86 -0.47 10.65
CA ALA A 81 -26.23 -0.53 11.18
C ALA A 81 -26.95 0.81 11.04
N ALA A 82 -26.27 1.92 11.36
CA ALA A 82 -26.82 3.27 11.21
C ALA A 82 -27.13 3.63 9.75
N ALA A 83 -26.35 3.09 8.80
CA ALA A 83 -26.55 3.27 7.36
C ALA A 83 -27.52 2.26 6.73
N GLY A 84 -28.14 1.36 7.52
CA GLY A 84 -29.01 0.30 7.01
C GLY A 84 -28.30 -0.74 6.13
N GLN A 85 -26.97 -0.85 6.26
CA GLN A 85 -26.13 -1.78 5.51
C GLN A 85 -25.99 -3.13 6.24
N SER A 86 -25.67 -4.18 5.49
CA SER A 86 -25.41 -5.51 6.09
C SER A 86 -24.26 -5.45 7.10
N THR A 87 -24.51 -5.98 8.29
CA THR A 87 -23.54 -6.21 9.37
C THR A 87 -23.01 -7.65 9.39
N GLU A 88 -23.19 -8.40 8.29
CA GLU A 88 -22.63 -9.75 8.14
C GLU A 88 -21.11 -9.73 8.36
N GLY A 89 -20.60 -10.73 9.09
CA GLY A 89 -19.22 -10.76 9.57
C GLY A 89 -18.16 -10.57 8.47
N ARG A 90 -18.41 -11.07 7.25
CA ARG A 90 -17.49 -10.87 6.11
C ARG A 90 -17.28 -9.40 5.77
N TYR A 91 -18.34 -8.58 5.80
CA TYR A 91 -18.24 -7.17 5.43
C TYR A 91 -17.52 -6.36 6.50
N LEU A 92 -17.73 -6.71 7.76
CA LEU A 92 -16.98 -6.13 8.89
C LEU A 92 -15.49 -6.51 8.80
N TYR A 93 -15.19 -7.78 8.54
CA TYR A 93 -13.82 -8.26 8.39
C TYR A 93 -13.08 -7.48 7.29
N PHE A 94 -13.64 -7.38 6.08
CA PHE A 94 -12.94 -6.69 4.97
C PHE A 94 -12.82 -5.17 5.20
N ALA A 95 -13.77 -4.53 5.86
CA ALA A 95 -13.65 -3.12 6.22
C ALA A 95 -12.51 -2.89 7.23
N VAL A 96 -12.46 -3.68 8.31
CA VAL A 96 -11.39 -3.56 9.31
C VAL A 96 -10.04 -3.98 8.73
N TRP A 97 -10.01 -5.00 7.88
CA TRP A 97 -8.80 -5.40 7.17
C TRP A 97 -8.32 -4.30 6.21
N ALA A 98 -9.21 -3.61 5.50
CA ALA A 98 -8.85 -2.45 4.69
C ALA A 98 -8.15 -1.37 5.52
N ARG A 99 -8.67 -1.09 6.72
CA ARG A 99 -8.05 -0.16 7.66
C ARG A 99 -6.65 -0.61 8.06
N VAL A 100 -6.46 -1.88 8.42
CA VAL A 100 -5.15 -2.44 8.77
C VAL A 100 -4.16 -2.31 7.61
N LEU A 101 -4.56 -2.69 6.40
CA LEU A 101 -3.71 -2.57 5.21
C LEU A 101 -3.33 -1.12 4.94
N ASN A 102 -4.26 -0.19 5.14
CA ASN A 102 -3.98 1.22 4.96
C ASN A 102 -3.02 1.76 6.01
N GLU A 103 -3.12 1.33 7.26
CA GLU A 103 -2.18 1.70 8.32
C GLU A 103 -0.76 1.18 8.02
N LEU A 104 -0.61 -0.04 7.46
CA LEU A 104 0.68 -0.55 6.97
C LEU A 104 1.24 0.32 5.85
N ALA A 105 0.40 0.73 4.91
CA ALA A 105 0.81 1.56 3.77
C ALA A 105 1.17 2.98 4.22
N LEU A 106 0.38 3.59 5.10
CA LEU A 106 0.68 4.89 5.70
C LEU A 106 2.00 4.85 6.45
N TRP A 107 2.22 3.82 7.28
CA TRP A 107 3.48 3.64 7.99
C TRP A 107 4.68 3.48 7.05
N GLN A 108 4.54 2.82 5.89
CA GLN A 108 5.62 2.73 4.88
C GLN A 108 5.95 4.07 4.21
N LEU A 109 4.95 4.91 4.01
CA LEU A 109 5.14 6.22 3.39
C LEU A 109 5.60 7.30 4.36
N GLU A 110 5.33 7.11 5.66
CA GLU A 110 5.62 8.11 6.67
C GLU A 110 7.14 8.39 6.78
N PRO A 111 7.57 9.65 6.64
CA PRO A 111 8.95 10.04 6.88
C PRO A 111 9.24 10.04 8.38
N GLY A 112 10.47 9.69 8.76
CA GLY A 112 10.94 9.91 10.11
C GLY A 112 11.40 11.35 10.34
N ASP A 113 12.06 11.59 11.46
CA ASP A 113 12.80 12.83 11.68
C ASP A 113 14.00 12.97 10.71
N ALA A 114 14.65 14.13 10.73
CA ALA A 114 15.77 14.40 9.82
C ALA A 114 16.95 13.41 9.97
N ALA A 115 17.21 12.91 11.19
CA ALA A 115 18.27 11.94 11.42
C ALA A 115 17.89 10.58 10.81
N TYR A 116 16.64 10.16 10.97
CA TYR A 116 16.10 8.95 10.38
C TYR A 116 16.08 8.99 8.86
N GLU A 117 15.66 10.10 8.26
CA GLU A 117 15.68 10.27 6.80
C GLU A 117 17.11 10.26 6.24
N SER A 118 18.05 10.93 6.93
CA SER A 118 19.47 10.94 6.54
C SER A 118 20.10 9.55 6.64
N ALA A 119 19.80 8.79 7.70
CA ALA A 119 20.27 7.43 7.83
C ALA A 119 19.65 6.51 6.76
N THR A 120 18.36 6.65 6.50
CA THR A 120 17.67 5.91 5.42
C THR A 120 18.32 6.17 4.07
N LEU A 121 18.61 7.42 3.74
CA LEU A 121 19.33 7.81 2.52
C LEU A 121 20.71 7.13 2.43
N ALA A 122 21.47 7.13 3.52
CA ALA A 122 22.79 6.50 3.58
C ALA A 122 22.70 4.98 3.38
N ALA A 123 21.74 4.31 4.04
CA ALA A 123 21.52 2.88 3.89
C ALA A 123 21.19 2.50 2.45
N LEU A 124 20.25 3.21 1.81
CA LEU A 124 19.82 2.92 0.45
C LEU A 124 20.95 3.05 -0.57
N ARG A 125 21.85 4.03 -0.44
CA ARG A 125 23.01 4.14 -1.33
C ARG A 125 23.99 2.95 -1.22
N GLY A 126 23.98 2.24 -0.10
CA GLY A 126 25.07 1.35 0.29
C GLY A 126 24.97 -0.10 -0.18
N SER A 127 23.78 -0.65 -0.46
CA SER A 127 23.68 -2.10 -0.70
C SER A 127 22.40 -2.59 -1.42
N PRO A 128 22.50 -3.39 -2.49
CA PRO A 128 21.35 -4.07 -3.08
C PRO A 128 20.76 -5.18 -2.20
N GLN A 129 21.46 -5.60 -1.13
CA GLN A 129 20.95 -6.63 -0.19
C GLN A 129 19.69 -6.17 0.55
N LEU A 130 19.41 -4.86 0.56
CA LEU A 130 18.19 -4.25 1.10
C LEU A 130 16.91 -4.78 0.44
N CYS A 131 17.01 -5.29 -0.79
CA CYS A 131 15.88 -5.85 -1.53
C CYS A 131 15.67 -7.35 -1.31
N LYS A 132 16.58 -8.02 -0.59
CA LYS A 132 16.49 -9.45 -0.29
C LYS A 132 15.96 -9.66 1.11
N LEU A 133 14.64 -9.81 1.22
CA LEU A 133 13.95 -9.87 2.50
C LEU A 133 13.67 -11.30 2.97
N GLY A 134 13.86 -12.30 2.10
CA GLY A 134 13.44 -13.67 2.37
C GLY A 134 11.93 -13.77 2.64
N GLY A 135 11.47 -14.98 2.98
CA GLY A 135 10.08 -15.23 3.33
C GLY A 135 9.06 -14.84 2.23
N ASP A 136 7.83 -14.58 2.65
CA ASP A 136 6.74 -14.18 1.77
C ASP A 136 6.80 -12.68 1.49
N SER A 137 7.23 -12.31 0.27
CA SER A 137 7.39 -10.92 -0.16
C SER A 137 6.12 -10.05 -0.06
N ARG A 138 4.93 -10.66 0.07
CA ARG A 138 3.65 -9.98 0.28
C ARG A 138 3.50 -9.38 1.68
N PHE A 139 4.36 -9.77 2.62
CA PHE A 139 4.31 -9.36 4.03
C PHE A 139 5.66 -8.82 4.53
N GLY A 140 6.54 -8.39 3.60
CA GLY A 140 7.90 -7.93 3.91
C GLY A 140 8.01 -6.51 4.48
N ASP A 141 6.91 -5.85 4.86
CA ASP A 141 6.89 -4.44 5.25
C ASP A 141 7.86 -4.14 6.41
N TYR A 142 7.79 -4.97 7.46
CA TYR A 142 8.65 -4.84 8.64
C TYR A 142 10.08 -5.28 8.37
N ALA A 143 10.27 -6.41 7.68
CA ALA A 143 11.57 -6.90 7.29
C ALA A 143 12.37 -5.85 6.49
N ALA A 144 11.72 -5.15 5.55
CA ALA A 144 12.34 -4.11 4.74
C ALA A 144 12.90 -2.93 5.56
N ARG A 145 12.24 -2.59 6.67
CA ARG A 145 12.68 -1.51 7.58
C ARG A 145 13.87 -1.97 8.42
N ILE A 146 13.80 -3.19 8.99
CA ILE A 146 14.85 -3.74 9.84
C ILE A 146 16.14 -4.05 9.06
N VAL A 147 16.02 -4.61 7.85
CA VAL A 147 17.19 -4.86 6.97
C VAL A 147 17.88 -3.55 6.59
N ARG A 148 17.14 -2.45 6.43
CA ARG A 148 17.72 -1.11 6.24
C ARG A 148 18.56 -0.68 7.44
N ILE A 149 18.04 -0.87 8.65
CA ILE A 149 18.76 -0.54 9.88
C ILE A 149 20.02 -1.40 10.04
N GLN A 150 19.99 -2.67 9.63
CA GLN A 150 21.18 -3.55 9.63
C GLN A 150 22.33 -2.97 8.79
N GLN A 151 22.06 -2.25 7.70
CA GLN A 151 23.10 -1.66 6.85
C GLN A 151 23.78 -0.43 7.49
N LEU A 152 23.22 0.10 8.57
CA LEU A 152 23.80 1.25 9.25
C LEU A 152 24.93 0.85 10.19
N PRO A 153 25.87 1.78 10.48
CA PRO A 153 26.85 1.61 11.54
C PRO A 153 26.17 1.23 12.86
N ALA A 154 26.76 0.31 13.63
CA ALA A 154 26.16 -0.22 14.86
C ALA A 154 25.70 0.89 15.84
N ALA A 155 26.48 1.97 15.95
CA ALA A 155 26.18 3.12 16.80
C ALA A 155 24.86 3.85 16.44
N GLN A 156 24.38 3.73 15.20
CA GLN A 156 23.14 4.40 14.74
C GLN A 156 21.90 3.52 14.89
N ARG A 157 22.06 2.19 14.99
CA ARG A 157 20.94 1.23 14.90
C ARG A 157 19.91 1.41 16.01
N ALA A 158 20.37 1.65 17.25
CA ALA A 158 19.48 1.84 18.39
C ALA A 158 18.58 3.08 18.23
N ALA A 159 19.14 4.19 17.73
CA ALA A 159 18.37 5.40 17.45
C ALA A 159 17.32 5.15 16.35
N MET A 160 17.67 4.43 15.29
CA MET A 160 16.73 4.12 14.21
C MET A 160 15.59 3.21 14.66
N LEU A 161 15.88 2.20 15.50
CA LEU A 161 14.83 1.37 16.11
C LEU A 161 13.90 2.20 17.00
N ALA A 162 14.41 3.20 17.70
CA ALA A 162 13.58 4.12 18.48
C ALA A 162 12.66 4.96 17.58
N SER A 163 13.17 5.44 16.45
CA SER A 163 12.35 6.14 15.44
C SER A 163 11.28 5.21 14.84
N GLU A 164 11.58 3.94 14.54
CA GLU A 164 10.57 2.97 14.09
C GLU A 164 9.44 2.79 15.12
N ARG A 165 9.82 2.66 16.40
CA ARG A 165 8.83 2.57 17.49
C ARG A 165 7.95 3.82 17.57
N ALA A 166 8.53 5.00 17.37
CA ALA A 166 7.80 6.26 17.35
C ALA A 166 6.83 6.35 16.16
N LEU A 167 7.27 5.97 14.95
CA LEU A 167 6.39 5.91 13.77
C LEU A 167 5.23 4.95 13.97
N LEU A 168 5.49 3.76 14.54
CA LEU A 168 4.44 2.80 14.87
C LEU A 168 3.47 3.31 15.96
N ALA A 169 3.86 4.31 16.76
CA ALA A 169 2.99 4.96 17.76
C ALA A 169 1.83 5.72 17.13
N HIS A 170 1.97 6.18 15.88
CA HIS A 170 0.90 6.86 15.15
C HIS A 170 -0.17 5.90 14.60
N TRP A 171 -0.02 4.59 14.81
CA TRP A 171 -0.98 3.58 14.37
C TRP A 171 -2.36 3.78 14.98
N GLY A 172 -3.37 3.93 14.11
CA GLY A 172 -4.75 4.22 14.51
C GLY A 172 -4.99 5.65 14.98
N GLN A 173 -3.99 6.53 14.85
CA GLN A 173 -4.10 7.96 15.19
C GLN A 173 -4.20 8.81 13.91
N GLN A 174 -4.66 10.06 14.06
CA GLN A 174 -4.64 11.02 12.97
C GLN A 174 -3.19 11.37 12.60
N ARG A 175 -2.89 11.39 11.30
CA ARG A 175 -1.56 11.69 10.76
C ARG A 175 -1.62 12.79 9.70
N PRO A 176 -0.49 13.48 9.41
CA PRO A 176 -0.40 14.32 8.23
C PRO A 176 -0.76 13.52 6.97
N ALA A 177 -1.39 14.20 6.01
CA ALA A 177 -1.70 13.57 4.73
C ALA A 177 -0.40 13.09 4.05
N PRO A 178 -0.35 11.85 3.54
CA PRO A 178 0.82 11.36 2.82
C PRO A 178 1.07 12.23 1.59
N ALA A 179 2.35 12.41 1.24
CA ALA A 179 2.76 13.13 0.03
C ALA A 179 2.05 12.58 -1.21
N ALA A 180 1.87 13.38 -2.25
CA ALA A 180 1.27 12.89 -3.49
C ALA A 180 2.11 11.77 -4.12
N TRP A 181 1.46 10.93 -4.93
CA TRP A 181 2.17 9.97 -5.77
C TRP A 181 3.16 10.70 -6.70
N PRO A 182 4.36 10.14 -6.92
CA PRO A 182 5.23 10.61 -7.99
C PRO A 182 4.50 10.51 -9.34
N ALA A 183 4.62 11.57 -10.14
CA ALA A 183 4.12 11.60 -11.51
C ALA A 183 5.28 11.99 -12.44
N PRO A 184 5.71 11.10 -13.37
CA PRO A 184 5.26 9.72 -13.56
C PRO A 184 5.60 8.79 -12.38
N LEU A 185 5.02 7.58 -12.38
CA LEU A 185 5.39 6.56 -11.41
C LEU A 185 6.89 6.25 -11.50
N PRO A 186 7.57 5.93 -10.39
CA PRO A 186 9.01 5.67 -10.39
C PRO A 186 9.46 4.60 -11.40
N GLN A 187 8.73 3.49 -11.49
CA GLN A 187 8.97 2.43 -12.48
C GLN A 187 8.75 2.90 -13.92
N ASP A 188 7.73 3.71 -14.16
CA ASP A 188 7.43 4.21 -15.51
C ASP A 188 8.52 5.19 -15.97
N ALA A 189 8.99 6.05 -15.05
CA ALA A 189 10.11 6.96 -15.27
C ALA A 189 11.40 6.18 -15.59
N ALA A 190 11.70 5.15 -14.80
CA ALA A 190 12.86 4.30 -15.00
C ALA A 190 12.79 3.58 -16.36
N LEU A 191 11.66 2.94 -16.68
CA LEU A 191 11.47 2.24 -17.94
C LEU A 191 11.49 3.19 -19.15
N ALA A 192 10.98 4.41 -19.02
CA ALA A 192 11.08 5.43 -20.06
C ALA A 192 12.55 5.82 -20.32
N LEU A 193 13.35 6.01 -19.27
CA LEU A 193 14.78 6.27 -19.41
C LEU A 193 15.48 5.11 -20.13
N LEU A 194 15.18 3.86 -19.76
CA LEU A 194 15.78 2.67 -20.41
C LEU A 194 15.49 2.61 -21.92
N LYS A 195 14.30 3.09 -22.35
CA LYS A 195 13.90 3.14 -23.76
C LYS A 195 14.46 4.35 -24.53
N SER A 196 14.79 5.43 -23.83
CA SER A 196 15.20 6.70 -24.45
C SER A 196 16.59 6.69 -25.09
N GLY A 197 17.44 5.72 -24.75
CA GLY A 197 18.85 5.68 -25.18
C GLY A 197 19.74 6.75 -24.53
N GLN A 198 19.21 7.54 -23.57
CA GLN A 198 19.99 8.54 -22.84
C GLN A 198 21.07 7.89 -21.95
N ALA A 199 22.11 8.67 -21.64
CA ALA A 199 23.18 8.27 -20.75
C ALA A 199 22.61 7.91 -19.36
N ARG A 200 22.97 6.72 -18.86
CA ARG A 200 22.46 6.19 -17.60
C ARG A 200 23.50 5.26 -16.95
N PRO A 201 23.46 5.10 -15.61
CA PRO A 201 24.25 4.08 -14.94
C PRO A 201 23.92 2.68 -15.46
N ALA A 202 24.90 1.78 -15.38
CA ALA A 202 24.68 0.36 -15.69
C ALA A 202 23.57 -0.22 -14.80
N LEU A 203 22.75 -1.11 -15.38
CA LEU A 203 21.79 -1.89 -14.61
C LEU A 203 22.53 -3.00 -13.86
N PRO A 204 22.07 -3.39 -12.66
CA PRO A 204 22.38 -4.69 -12.09
C PRO A 204 22.18 -5.82 -13.11
N PRO A 205 23.05 -6.87 -13.14
CA PRO A 205 23.00 -7.90 -14.17
C PRO A 205 21.63 -8.59 -14.33
N THR A 206 20.94 -8.88 -13.22
CA THR A 206 19.60 -9.50 -13.26
C THR A 206 18.59 -8.59 -13.95
N LEU A 207 18.57 -7.30 -13.60
CA LEU A 207 17.70 -6.32 -14.25
C LEU A 207 18.05 -6.10 -15.71
N ALA A 208 19.34 -6.15 -16.07
CA ALA A 208 19.75 -6.04 -17.47
C ALA A 208 19.18 -7.18 -18.32
N VAL A 209 19.27 -8.42 -17.82
CA VAL A 209 18.70 -9.60 -18.50
C VAL A 209 17.18 -9.46 -18.63
N GLN A 210 16.47 -9.24 -17.52
CA GLN A 210 15.01 -9.19 -17.51
C GLN A 210 14.47 -8.03 -18.37
N LEU A 211 15.00 -6.82 -18.23
CA LEU A 211 14.43 -5.64 -18.87
C LEU A 211 14.93 -5.40 -20.30
N LEU A 212 16.19 -5.71 -20.60
CA LEU A 212 16.78 -5.40 -21.91
C LEU A 212 16.76 -6.61 -22.86
N SER A 213 17.10 -7.80 -22.35
CA SER A 213 17.15 -9.02 -23.17
C SER A 213 15.78 -9.69 -23.26
N GLU A 214 15.16 -10.01 -22.12
CA GLU A 214 13.88 -10.72 -22.05
C GLU A 214 12.68 -9.79 -22.25
N LYS A 215 12.89 -8.48 -22.10
CA LYS A 215 11.84 -7.43 -22.20
C LYS A 215 10.65 -7.71 -21.28
N GLN A 216 10.92 -8.29 -20.12
CA GLN A 216 9.93 -8.57 -19.09
C GLN A 216 9.27 -7.27 -18.62
N SER A 217 7.95 -7.30 -18.44
CA SER A 217 7.21 -6.17 -17.88
C SER A 217 7.48 -6.05 -16.37
N TYR A 218 7.45 -4.83 -15.83
CA TYR A 218 7.64 -4.59 -14.39
C TYR A 218 6.69 -5.42 -13.52
N ALA A 219 5.42 -5.53 -13.92
CA ALA A 219 4.41 -6.31 -13.21
C ALA A 219 4.69 -7.81 -13.17
N ALA A 220 5.47 -8.33 -14.13
CA ALA A 220 5.86 -9.73 -14.19
C ALA A 220 7.15 -10.03 -13.40
N MET A 221 7.90 -9.01 -12.96
CA MET A 221 9.12 -9.18 -12.18
C MET A 221 8.81 -9.59 -10.74
N GLY A 222 9.71 -10.36 -10.13
CA GLY A 222 9.63 -10.66 -8.69
C GLY A 222 9.80 -9.39 -7.85
N ARG A 223 9.26 -9.38 -6.62
CA ARG A 223 9.33 -8.21 -5.72
C ARG A 223 10.76 -7.75 -5.41
N GLU A 224 11.70 -8.69 -5.31
CA GLU A 224 13.12 -8.35 -5.11
C GLU A 224 13.67 -7.56 -6.29
N ASP A 225 13.41 -8.00 -7.53
CA ASP A 225 13.85 -7.31 -8.74
C ASP A 225 13.11 -5.97 -8.93
N GLN A 226 11.81 -5.92 -8.58
CA GLN A 226 11.08 -4.65 -8.54
C GLN A 226 11.75 -3.67 -7.58
N CYS A 227 12.12 -4.10 -6.36
CA CYS A 227 12.86 -3.27 -5.42
C CYS A 227 14.23 -2.85 -5.97
N LEU A 228 14.97 -3.76 -6.62
CA LEU A 228 16.27 -3.43 -7.22
C LEU A 228 16.14 -2.36 -8.30
N LEU A 229 15.08 -2.39 -9.12
CA LEU A 229 14.82 -1.35 -10.11
C LEU A 229 14.55 0.00 -9.43
N GLN A 230 13.76 0.00 -8.35
CA GLN A 230 13.49 1.22 -7.59
C GLN A 230 14.74 1.77 -6.91
N LEU A 231 15.61 0.89 -6.44
CA LEU A 231 16.87 1.29 -5.84
C LEU A 231 17.85 1.87 -6.88
N TRP A 232 17.91 1.26 -8.07
CA TRP A 232 18.67 1.81 -9.20
C TRP A 232 18.15 3.19 -9.60
N TRP A 233 16.82 3.33 -9.73
CA TRP A 233 16.18 4.59 -10.07
C TRP A 233 16.42 5.67 -9.01
N PHE A 234 16.29 5.33 -7.73
CA PHE A 234 16.60 6.21 -6.60
C PHE A 234 18.03 6.76 -6.68
N ASN A 235 19.02 5.90 -6.91
CA ASN A 235 20.41 6.34 -7.03
C ASN A 235 20.63 7.23 -8.27
N HIS A 236 19.98 6.91 -9.39
CA HIS A 236 20.03 7.76 -10.57
C HIS A 236 19.42 9.15 -10.31
N GLN A 237 18.26 9.24 -9.65
CA GLN A 237 17.64 10.52 -9.28
C GLN A 237 18.59 11.40 -8.46
N LEU A 238 19.27 10.81 -7.46
CA LEU A 238 20.23 11.55 -6.65
C LEU A 238 21.43 12.03 -7.46
N GLN A 239 21.92 11.24 -8.42
CA GLN A 239 23.00 11.65 -9.33
C GLN A 239 22.58 12.80 -10.26
N GLN A 240 21.30 12.87 -10.63
CA GLN A 240 20.73 13.97 -11.41
C GLN A 240 20.39 15.22 -10.57
N GLY A 241 20.76 15.24 -9.28
CA GLY A 241 20.52 16.38 -8.40
C GLY A 241 19.09 16.51 -7.88
N VAL A 242 18.25 15.47 -8.00
CA VAL A 242 16.92 15.45 -7.38
C VAL A 242 17.06 15.54 -5.86
N ALA A 243 16.23 16.38 -5.22
CA ALA A 243 16.24 16.56 -3.78
C ALA A 243 16.06 15.23 -3.03
N PRO A 244 16.84 14.94 -1.97
CA PRO A 244 16.79 13.64 -1.28
C PRO A 244 15.40 13.23 -0.78
N ALA A 245 14.64 14.17 -0.23
CA ALA A 245 13.27 13.91 0.23
C ALA A 245 12.34 13.49 -0.92
N THR A 246 12.52 14.05 -2.11
CA THR A 246 11.73 13.68 -3.30
C THR A 246 12.12 12.29 -3.81
N ALA A 247 13.42 11.97 -3.84
CA ALA A 247 13.89 10.64 -4.21
C ALA A 247 13.44 9.57 -3.20
N LEU A 248 13.50 9.85 -1.89
CA LEU A 248 13.00 8.95 -0.85
C LEU A 248 11.50 8.72 -0.95
N ASN A 249 10.71 9.77 -1.21
CA ASN A 249 9.28 9.63 -1.46
C ASN A 249 9.02 8.72 -2.67
N ALA A 250 9.73 8.95 -3.79
CA ALA A 250 9.61 8.11 -4.97
C ALA A 250 9.95 6.64 -4.67
N PHE A 251 11.05 6.39 -3.94
CA PHE A 251 11.44 5.04 -3.54
C PHE A 251 10.36 4.38 -2.67
N ARG A 252 9.82 5.08 -1.67
CA ARG A 252 8.75 4.56 -0.79
C ARG A 252 7.53 4.12 -1.58
N TYR A 253 7.07 4.93 -2.54
CA TYR A 253 5.96 4.53 -3.42
C TYR A 253 6.33 3.37 -4.34
N GLY A 254 7.53 3.37 -4.90
CA GLY A 254 7.99 2.29 -5.78
C GLY A 254 8.10 0.94 -5.09
N THR A 255 8.36 0.92 -3.78
CA THR A 255 8.48 -0.31 -2.98
C THR A 255 7.28 -0.59 -2.08
N LEU A 256 6.25 0.26 -2.12
CA LEU A 256 5.05 0.12 -1.31
C LEU A 256 4.38 -1.25 -1.59
N ILE A 257 3.89 -1.92 -0.55
CA ILE A 257 3.08 -3.13 -0.69
C ILE A 257 1.61 -2.73 -0.69
N HIS A 258 1.00 -2.73 -1.86
CA HIS A 258 -0.41 -2.44 -2.04
C HIS A 258 -1.28 -3.67 -1.72
N ALA A 259 -2.60 -3.44 -1.57
CA ALA A 259 -3.56 -4.52 -1.44
C ALA A 259 -3.52 -5.48 -2.64
N SER A 260 -3.29 -4.96 -3.86
CA SER A 260 -3.10 -5.77 -5.06
C SER A 260 -1.96 -6.77 -4.91
N ASP A 261 -0.85 -6.35 -4.29
CA ASP A 261 0.36 -7.17 -4.14
C ASP A 261 0.15 -8.30 -3.13
N ARG A 262 -0.64 -8.04 -2.07
CA ARG A 262 -0.95 -9.04 -1.04
C ARG A 262 -1.87 -10.14 -1.53
N PHE A 263 -2.77 -9.80 -2.46
CA PHE A 263 -3.86 -10.65 -2.92
C PHE A 263 -3.73 -11.03 -4.39
N VAL A 264 -2.53 -10.94 -4.99
CA VAL A 264 -2.28 -11.31 -6.38
C VAL A 264 -2.87 -12.68 -6.67
N GLY A 265 -3.76 -12.74 -7.66
CA GLY A 265 -4.42 -13.96 -8.13
C GLY A 265 -5.46 -14.57 -7.19
N MET A 266 -5.72 -14.01 -6.00
CA MET A 266 -6.65 -14.61 -5.03
C MET A 266 -8.12 -14.30 -5.30
N PHE A 267 -8.42 -13.13 -5.86
CA PHE A 267 -9.78 -12.65 -6.07
C PHE A 267 -10.09 -12.32 -7.51
N GLU A 268 -9.20 -12.65 -8.44
CA GLU A 268 -9.51 -12.52 -9.86
C GLU A 268 -10.68 -13.46 -10.19
N PRO A 269 -11.72 -12.99 -10.92
CA PRO A 269 -12.79 -13.88 -11.33
C PRO A 269 -12.19 -15.03 -12.13
N LEU A 270 -12.45 -16.28 -11.70
CA LEU A 270 -12.27 -17.46 -12.54
C LEU A 270 -12.87 -17.11 -13.90
N ALA A 271 -12.04 -17.06 -14.95
CA ALA A 271 -12.36 -16.52 -16.26
C ALA A 271 -13.87 -16.63 -16.54
N ALA A 272 -14.59 -15.53 -16.31
CA ALA A 272 -16.02 -15.52 -16.55
C ALA A 272 -16.20 -15.94 -18.00
N THR A 273 -17.05 -16.94 -18.21
CA THR A 273 -17.47 -17.44 -19.51
C THR A 273 -17.79 -16.26 -20.42
N GLN A 274 -16.85 -16.00 -21.34
CA GLN A 274 -16.83 -14.95 -22.35
C GLN A 274 -16.96 -13.50 -21.82
N PRO A 275 -15.91 -12.67 -21.93
CA PRO A 275 -16.04 -11.23 -21.71
C PRO A 275 -17.07 -10.66 -22.70
N THR A 276 -18.12 -10.01 -22.19
CA THR A 276 -19.05 -9.28 -23.04
C THR A 276 -18.30 -8.13 -23.72
N PRO A 277 -18.32 -8.02 -25.06
CA PRO A 277 -17.63 -6.94 -25.76
C PRO A 277 -18.06 -5.58 -25.20
N GLY A 278 -17.09 -4.78 -24.75
CA GLY A 278 -17.30 -3.39 -24.32
C GLY A 278 -17.65 -3.17 -22.84
N ARG A 279 -17.87 -4.21 -22.02
CA ARG A 279 -18.09 -4.04 -20.57
C ARG A 279 -16.83 -4.43 -19.80
N GLN A 280 -16.24 -3.46 -19.11
CA GLN A 280 -15.04 -3.66 -18.31
C GLN A 280 -15.39 -4.50 -17.07
N THR A 281 -14.68 -5.60 -16.85
CA THR A 281 -14.83 -6.40 -15.63
C THR A 281 -14.41 -5.57 -14.43
N TYR A 282 -15.25 -5.50 -13.40
CA TYR A 282 -14.91 -4.88 -12.13
C TYR A 282 -13.81 -5.69 -11.43
N PRO A 283 -12.72 -5.09 -10.92
CA PRO A 283 -11.65 -5.85 -10.28
C PRO A 283 -12.17 -6.63 -9.06
N GLY A 284 -11.89 -7.93 -8.98
CA GLY A 284 -12.44 -8.76 -7.92
C GLY A 284 -11.90 -8.39 -6.52
N LEU A 285 -10.67 -7.87 -6.43
CA LEU A 285 -10.17 -7.26 -5.20
C LEU A 285 -11.00 -6.03 -4.78
N ALA A 286 -11.37 -5.17 -5.74
CA ALA A 286 -12.23 -4.02 -5.46
C ALA A 286 -13.62 -4.46 -5.01
N THR A 287 -14.21 -5.50 -5.64
CA THR A 287 -15.47 -6.12 -5.18
C THR A 287 -15.34 -6.59 -3.74
N ARG A 288 -14.26 -7.31 -3.42
CA ARG A 288 -14.06 -7.92 -2.10
C ARG A 288 -14.02 -6.88 -0.99
N PHE A 289 -13.33 -5.76 -1.23
CA PHE A 289 -13.21 -4.67 -0.28
C PHE A 289 -14.28 -3.59 -0.44
N GLN A 290 -15.24 -3.77 -1.37
CA GLN A 290 -16.23 -2.73 -1.75
C GLN A 290 -15.55 -1.38 -2.07
N ALA A 291 -14.35 -1.44 -2.67
CA ALA A 291 -13.63 -0.25 -3.09
C ALA A 291 -14.30 0.32 -4.35
N GLU A 292 -14.49 1.62 -4.40
CA GLU A 292 -15.02 2.38 -5.54
C GLU A 292 -14.09 3.55 -5.86
N GLY A 293 -14.25 4.20 -7.01
CA GLY A 293 -13.41 5.36 -7.30
C GLY A 293 -13.34 5.80 -8.75
N ALA A 294 -12.24 6.47 -9.08
CA ALA A 294 -11.92 6.90 -10.43
C ALA A 294 -10.41 6.82 -10.69
N THR A 295 -10.05 6.46 -11.92
CA THR A 295 -8.67 6.44 -12.42
C THR A 295 -8.58 7.38 -13.61
N VAL A 296 -7.57 8.24 -13.63
CA VAL A 296 -7.28 9.14 -14.74
C VAL A 296 -6.01 8.66 -15.44
N LEU A 297 -6.16 8.29 -16.71
CA LEU A 297 -5.08 7.88 -17.59
C LEU A 297 -4.65 9.04 -18.47
N GLN A 298 -3.36 9.12 -18.75
CA GLN A 298 -2.79 9.88 -19.85
C GLN A 298 -2.13 8.91 -20.82
N PHE A 299 -2.30 9.14 -22.11
CA PHE A 299 -1.71 8.26 -23.12
C PHE A 299 -1.20 9.01 -24.34
N GLN A 300 -0.32 8.36 -25.10
CA GLN A 300 0.15 8.80 -26.41
C GLN A 300 -0.28 7.76 -27.44
N ARG A 301 -0.52 8.19 -28.69
CA ARG A 301 -0.84 7.30 -29.79
C ARG A 301 0.36 7.15 -30.73
N ASP A 302 0.53 5.96 -31.29
CA ASP A 302 1.40 5.73 -32.43
C ASP A 302 0.76 6.21 -33.76
N GLY A 303 1.51 6.08 -34.85
CA GLY A 303 1.05 6.44 -36.20
C GLY A 303 -0.15 5.63 -36.71
N ASP A 304 -0.44 4.49 -36.08
CA ASP A 304 -1.59 3.62 -36.38
C ASP A 304 -2.79 3.91 -35.45
N GLY A 305 -2.67 4.90 -34.57
CA GLY A 305 -3.71 5.33 -33.65
C GLY A 305 -3.87 4.44 -32.40
N LYS A 306 -2.94 3.50 -32.15
CA LYS A 306 -2.92 2.66 -30.94
C LYS A 306 -2.20 3.35 -29.78
N PRO A 307 -2.54 3.07 -28.52
CA PRO A 307 -1.80 3.60 -27.38
C PRO A 307 -0.35 3.10 -27.37
N GLN A 308 0.63 4.00 -27.47
CA GLN A 308 2.07 3.69 -27.41
C GLN A 308 2.63 3.80 -25.98
N GLN A 309 2.08 4.74 -25.21
CA GLN A 309 2.44 4.96 -23.81
C GLN A 309 1.16 5.25 -23.04
N VAL A 310 0.99 4.60 -21.89
CA VAL A 310 -0.16 4.80 -20.99
C VAL A 310 0.39 4.97 -19.58
N SER A 311 -0.04 6.01 -18.90
CA SER A 311 0.35 6.30 -17.52
C SER A 311 -0.87 6.70 -16.71
N VAL A 312 -0.95 6.22 -15.47
CA VAL A 312 -1.97 6.66 -14.53
C VAL A 312 -1.49 7.96 -13.88
N ILE A 313 -2.24 9.05 -14.09
CA ILE A 313 -1.89 10.40 -13.61
C ILE A 313 -2.77 10.89 -12.46
N GLY A 314 -3.84 10.16 -12.12
CA GLY A 314 -4.74 10.53 -11.04
C GLY A 314 -5.56 9.35 -10.56
N ARG A 315 -5.82 9.32 -9.25
CA ARG A 315 -6.60 8.30 -8.56
C ARG A 315 -7.48 8.98 -7.51
N LYS A 316 -8.74 8.57 -7.43
CA LYS A 316 -9.60 8.85 -6.28
C LYS A 316 -10.24 7.53 -5.91
N VAL A 317 -9.94 7.00 -4.73
CA VAL A 317 -10.46 5.70 -4.28
C VAL A 317 -11.15 5.92 -2.94
N GLU A 318 -12.25 5.21 -2.73
CA GLU A 318 -12.99 5.16 -1.47
C GLU A 318 -13.15 3.69 -1.09
N VAL A 319 -12.93 3.35 0.18
CA VAL A 319 -12.96 1.98 0.69
C VAL A 319 -13.62 1.97 2.07
N PRO A 320 -14.66 1.14 2.31
CA PRO A 320 -15.21 0.93 3.64
C PRO A 320 -14.14 0.56 4.67
N GLY A 321 -14.26 1.11 5.88
CA GLY A 321 -13.29 0.97 6.97
C GLY A 321 -12.14 1.98 6.96
N ILE A 322 -11.93 2.73 5.86
CA ILE A 322 -10.94 3.82 5.81
C ILE A 322 -11.68 5.16 5.85
N ARG A 323 -11.37 6.02 6.85
CA ARG A 323 -12.06 7.30 7.10
C ARG A 323 -11.08 8.38 7.50
N GLY A 324 -11.31 9.60 7.01
CA GLY A 324 -10.50 10.78 7.37
C GLY A 324 -9.06 10.76 6.83
N VAL A 325 -8.67 9.72 6.09
CA VAL A 325 -7.33 9.55 5.51
C VAL A 325 -7.40 8.98 4.09
N ARG A 326 -6.34 9.18 3.31
CA ARG A 326 -6.23 8.64 1.95
C ARG A 326 -6.08 7.11 2.00
N PRO A 327 -6.79 6.32 1.16
CA PRO A 327 -6.71 4.85 1.15
C PRO A 327 -5.50 4.37 0.33
N VAL A 328 -4.30 4.75 0.77
CA VAL A 328 -3.01 4.49 0.12
C VAL A 328 -2.82 3.03 -0.32
N ALA A 329 -3.22 2.07 0.52
CA ALA A 329 -3.07 0.65 0.19
C ALA A 329 -3.88 0.22 -1.05
N PHE A 330 -4.93 0.96 -1.42
CA PHE A 330 -5.88 0.61 -2.47
C PHE A 330 -5.79 1.50 -3.71
N GLU A 331 -4.90 2.49 -3.71
CA GLU A 331 -4.86 3.49 -4.78
C GLU A 331 -4.65 2.87 -6.17
N ASN A 332 -3.90 1.77 -6.27
CA ASN A 332 -3.63 1.08 -7.54
C ASN A 332 -4.64 -0.01 -7.92
N VAL A 333 -5.70 -0.23 -7.12
CA VAL A 333 -6.61 -1.39 -7.29
C VAL A 333 -7.30 -1.44 -8.66
N PHE A 334 -7.47 -0.28 -9.30
CA PHE A 334 -8.11 -0.17 -10.61
C PHE A 334 -7.12 -0.01 -11.77
N ASP A 335 -5.83 0.19 -11.50
CA ASP A 335 -4.86 0.65 -12.51
C ASP A 335 -4.67 -0.35 -13.65
N ALA A 336 -4.49 -1.64 -13.32
CA ALA A 336 -4.28 -2.67 -14.33
C ALA A 336 -5.49 -2.80 -15.27
N GLN A 337 -6.69 -2.80 -14.71
CA GLN A 337 -7.91 -2.89 -15.49
C GLN A 337 -8.17 -1.61 -16.30
N ALA A 338 -7.83 -0.44 -15.75
CA ALA A 338 -7.88 0.84 -16.46
C ALA A 338 -6.97 0.84 -17.69
N ILE A 339 -5.72 0.43 -17.52
CA ILE A 339 -4.73 0.32 -18.61
C ILE A 339 -5.21 -0.69 -19.65
N LYS A 340 -5.69 -1.87 -19.22
CA LYS A 340 -6.23 -2.90 -20.12
C LYS A 340 -7.36 -2.37 -20.98
N TYR A 341 -8.32 -1.64 -20.40
CA TYR A 341 -9.42 -1.06 -21.17
C TYR A 341 -8.92 -0.11 -22.26
N LEU A 342 -7.94 0.73 -21.96
CA LEU A 342 -7.39 1.64 -22.95
C LEU A 342 -6.63 0.90 -24.07
N THR A 343 -5.96 -0.20 -23.76
CA THR A 343 -5.22 -1.02 -24.73
C THR A 343 -6.16 -1.85 -25.62
N ASP A 344 -7.23 -2.41 -25.05
CA ASP A 344 -8.16 -3.30 -25.74
C ASP A 344 -9.21 -2.54 -26.57
N ASN A 345 -9.50 -1.29 -26.22
CA ASN A 345 -10.51 -0.47 -26.89
C ASN A 345 -9.87 0.66 -27.69
N LYS A 346 -10.52 1.11 -28.76
CA LYS A 346 -10.07 2.30 -29.50
C LYS A 346 -10.29 3.53 -28.61
N PRO A 347 -9.22 4.23 -28.17
CA PRO A 347 -9.39 5.39 -27.29
C PRO A 347 -10.20 6.52 -27.97
N PRO A 348 -10.84 7.41 -27.19
CA PRO A 348 -11.54 8.58 -27.73
C PRO A 348 -10.59 9.47 -28.54
N SER A 349 -11.00 9.86 -29.75
CA SER A 349 -10.22 10.77 -30.62
C SER A 349 -10.27 12.20 -30.08
N GLY A 350 -9.12 12.78 -29.69
CA GLY A 350 -9.04 14.17 -29.26
C GLY A 350 -7.77 14.51 -28.46
N THR A 351 -7.58 15.80 -28.20
CA THR A 351 -6.53 16.36 -27.32
C THR A 351 -7.21 17.18 -26.22
N PRO A 352 -6.86 17.00 -24.93
CA PRO A 352 -5.79 16.17 -24.40
C PRO A 352 -6.13 14.67 -24.41
N LEU A 353 -5.11 13.83 -24.63
CA LEU A 353 -5.17 12.37 -24.58
C LEU A 353 -5.26 11.88 -23.13
N LYS A 354 -6.34 12.29 -22.44
CA LYS A 354 -6.68 11.86 -21.08
C LYS A 354 -8.01 11.13 -21.09
N LEU A 355 -8.11 10.08 -20.29
CA LEU A 355 -9.34 9.32 -20.09
C LEU A 355 -9.57 9.17 -18.59
N GLN A 356 -10.78 9.49 -18.13
CA GLN A 356 -11.21 9.15 -16.77
C GLN A 356 -12.13 7.94 -16.84
N LEU A 357 -11.81 6.92 -16.05
CA LEU A 357 -12.68 5.78 -15.78
C LEU A 357 -13.24 5.94 -14.36
N VAL A 358 -14.56 5.75 -14.23
CA VAL A 358 -15.26 5.79 -12.94
C VAL A 358 -15.73 4.38 -12.61
N TRP A 359 -15.40 3.92 -11.41
CA TRP A 359 -15.63 2.59 -10.90
C TRP A 359 -16.67 2.65 -9.80
N LYS A 360 -17.82 2.02 -10.04
CA LYS A 360 -18.89 1.88 -9.07
C LYS A 360 -19.25 0.41 -8.93
N LEU A 361 -19.52 0.00 -7.70
CA LEU A 361 -20.07 -1.32 -7.42
C LEU A 361 -21.54 -1.30 -7.86
N GLU A 362 -21.83 -1.76 -9.07
CA GLU A 362 -23.22 -1.87 -9.52
C GLU A 362 -23.93 -2.98 -8.74
N GLY A 363 -24.86 -2.58 -7.87
CA GLY A 363 -25.95 -3.42 -7.37
C GLY A 363 -25.56 -4.83 -6.93
N ALA A 364 -24.51 -4.99 -6.13
CA ALA A 364 -24.36 -6.21 -5.33
C ALA A 364 -25.31 -6.13 -4.13
N GLN A 365 -26.62 -6.32 -4.39
CA GLN A 365 -27.53 -6.82 -3.37
C GLN A 365 -27.48 -8.36 -3.39
N PRO A 366 -27.63 -8.99 -2.21
CA PRO A 366 -26.93 -10.21 -1.78
C PRO A 366 -27.05 -11.44 -2.68
#